data_AF-A0A2E7VMZ2-F1
#
_entry.id   AF-A0A2E7VMZ2-F1
#
_cell.length_a   1.000
_cell.length_b   1.000
_cell.length_c   1.000
_cell.angle_alpha   90.00
_cell.angle_beta   90.00
_cell.angle_gamma   90.00
#
_symmetry.space_group_name_H-M   'P 1'
#
loop_
_entity.id
_entity.type
_entity.pdbx_description
1 polymer ?
#
loop_
_entity_poly.entity_id
_entity_poly.type
_entity_poly.pdbx_seq_one_letter_code
_entity_poly.pdbx_strand_id
1 'polypeptide(L)'
;MANWDREHLSSLGINVKLPLRRGFWRTQRIDNWWTEPIWMATALTLALVYTALRVLVWDGGIHYDDHRVTSPIFSPDVLHMLHITNHPGWMNSAMLILWIPFGFRGTCYYMRRVYHRTFFQNPTGCMIAKPELNYSVGYKGERGLFILNNIHRYMLYLAIIILSIKFYDVVLTTDLGGGSRGVSIGTLILGIESFLLFMYVSSCHAFRHIFGGGMDRWRGGVSGVFGSLYRSISRVNVHHSFWFWTSLAMVFLGDLFVWAVSENIIGDQILLEW
;
A
#
# COMPACT_ATOMS: atom_id res chain seq x y z
N MET A 1 -40.09 17.88 1.53
CA MET A 1 -40.64 16.66 2.16
C MET A 1 -40.22 16.67 3.61
N ALA A 2 -41.20 16.61 4.51
CA ALA A 2 -40.94 16.39 5.93
C ALA A 2 -40.42 14.95 6.12
N ASN A 3 -39.77 14.66 7.25
CA ASN A 3 -39.26 13.30 7.51
C ASN A 3 -40.38 12.25 7.57
N TRP A 4 -41.57 12.63 8.03
CA TRP A 4 -42.78 11.78 8.08
C TRP A 4 -43.23 11.28 6.70
N ASP A 5 -43.10 12.10 5.65
CA ASP A 5 -43.46 11.71 4.28
C ASP A 5 -42.54 10.59 3.76
N ARG A 6 -41.26 10.62 4.15
CA ARG A 6 -40.26 9.66 3.68
C ARG A 6 -40.48 8.27 4.27
N GLU A 7 -40.80 8.19 5.56
CA GLU A 7 -41.08 6.93 6.26
C GLU A 7 -42.37 6.29 5.74
N HIS A 8 -43.41 7.10 5.51
CA HIS A 8 -44.67 6.63 4.93
C HIS A 8 -44.52 6.14 3.48
N LEU A 9 -43.75 6.84 2.65
CA LEU A 9 -43.46 6.38 1.27
C LEU A 9 -42.61 5.11 1.27
N SER A 10 -41.67 4.97 2.21
CA SER A 10 -40.87 3.75 2.36
C SER A 10 -41.72 2.55 2.82
N SER A 11 -42.71 2.75 3.71
CA SER A 11 -43.60 1.67 4.15
C SER A 11 -44.56 1.20 3.04
N LEU A 12 -44.85 2.09 2.08
CA LEU A 12 -45.58 1.76 0.84
C LEU A 12 -44.70 1.13 -0.24
N GLY A 13 -43.42 0.87 0.02
CA GLY A 13 -42.47 0.31 -0.96
C GLY A 13 -42.05 1.29 -2.06
N ILE A 14 -42.38 2.58 -1.92
CA ILE A 14 -42.05 3.62 -2.90
C ILE A 14 -40.61 4.08 -2.64
N ASN A 15 -39.70 3.69 -3.53
CA ASN A 15 -38.30 4.13 -3.49
C ASN A 15 -38.17 5.63 -3.81
N VAL A 16 -38.11 6.47 -2.78
CA VAL A 16 -37.84 7.90 -2.91
C VAL A 16 -36.37 8.10 -3.30
N LYS A 17 -36.12 8.39 -4.58
CA LYS A 17 -34.77 8.72 -5.04
C LYS A 17 -34.32 10.03 -4.40
N LEU A 18 -33.14 10.02 -3.78
CA LEU A 18 -32.49 11.25 -3.34
C LEU A 18 -32.35 12.21 -4.53
N PRO A 19 -32.58 13.52 -4.35
CA PRO A 19 -32.50 14.53 -5.42
C PRO A 19 -31.03 14.82 -5.79
N LEU A 20 -30.28 13.78 -6.16
CA LEU A 20 -28.94 13.89 -6.69
C LEU A 20 -29.02 14.42 -8.12
N ARG A 21 -28.31 15.51 -8.40
CA ARG A 21 -28.07 15.97 -9.76
C ARG A 21 -27.42 14.82 -10.56
N ARG A 22 -27.78 14.68 -11.83
CA ARG A 22 -27.15 13.73 -12.77
C ARG A 22 -26.27 14.48 -13.75
N GLY A 23 -25.27 13.79 -14.29
CA GLY A 23 -24.33 14.33 -15.26
C GLY A 23 -22.90 14.44 -14.71
N PHE A 24 -21.93 14.36 -15.60
CA PHE A 24 -20.51 14.44 -15.27
C PHE A 24 -20.18 15.76 -14.55
N TRP A 25 -19.44 15.71 -13.43
CA TRP A 25 -19.08 16.85 -12.58
C TRP A 25 -20.24 17.68 -11.99
N ARG A 26 -21.47 17.18 -12.03
CA ARG A 26 -22.57 17.85 -11.32
C ARG A 26 -22.47 17.55 -9.83
N THR A 27 -22.42 18.59 -9.01
CA THR A 27 -22.32 18.48 -7.56
C THR A 27 -23.30 19.45 -6.89
N GLN A 28 -23.71 19.11 -5.67
CA GLN A 28 -24.41 20.03 -4.75
C GLN A 28 -23.49 20.49 -3.61
N ARG A 29 -22.22 20.07 -3.60
CA ARG A 29 -21.21 20.51 -2.65
C ARG A 29 -20.69 21.90 -3.01
N ILE A 30 -20.43 22.71 -1.98
CA ILE A 30 -19.89 24.06 -2.08
C ILE A 30 -18.36 24.06 -1.83
N ASP A 31 -17.85 23.03 -1.16
CA ASP A 31 -16.43 22.89 -0.84
C ASP A 31 -15.60 22.31 -2.00
N ASN A 32 -14.27 22.41 -1.88
CA ASN A 32 -13.29 21.90 -2.83
C ASN A 32 -13.14 20.37 -2.75
N TRP A 33 -14.23 19.66 -2.99
CA TRP A 33 -14.32 18.20 -2.92
C TRP A 33 -13.36 17.47 -3.87
N TRP A 34 -12.86 18.16 -4.90
CA TRP A 34 -12.00 17.63 -5.96
C TRP A 34 -10.51 17.58 -5.56
N THR A 35 -10.10 18.29 -4.52
CA THR A 35 -8.69 18.37 -4.10
C THR A 35 -8.15 17.01 -3.62
N GLU A 36 -8.87 16.33 -2.72
CA GLU A 36 -8.49 14.99 -2.22
C GLU A 36 -8.30 13.98 -3.37
N PRO A 37 -9.27 13.76 -4.28
CA PRO A 37 -9.11 12.78 -5.34
C PRO A 37 -8.04 13.15 -6.38
N ILE A 38 -7.80 14.43 -6.67
CA ILE A 38 -6.70 14.80 -7.59
C ILE A 38 -5.35 14.48 -6.99
N TRP A 39 -5.08 14.84 -5.74
CA TRP A 39 -3.81 14.52 -5.11
C TRP A 39 -3.56 13.01 -5.09
N MET A 40 -4.57 12.23 -4.77
CA MET A 40 -4.47 10.77 -4.78
C MET A 40 -4.24 10.20 -6.19
N ALA A 41 -4.95 10.71 -7.20
CA ALA A 41 -4.78 10.28 -8.58
C ALA A 41 -3.38 10.60 -9.11
N THR A 42 -2.91 11.83 -8.90
CA THR A 42 -1.59 12.28 -9.34
C THR A 42 -0.49 11.48 -8.65
N ALA A 43 -0.53 11.34 -7.32
CA ALA A 43 0.50 10.61 -6.59
C ALA A 43 0.58 9.13 -7.00
N LEU A 44 -0.56 8.46 -7.18
CA LEU A 44 -0.57 7.06 -7.64
C LEU A 44 -0.12 6.90 -9.09
N THR A 45 -0.48 7.85 -9.96
CA THR A 45 -0.05 7.83 -11.37
C THR A 45 1.45 8.05 -11.47
N LEU A 46 1.99 9.02 -10.74
CA LEU A 46 3.44 9.27 -10.67
C LEU A 46 4.18 8.06 -10.12
N ALA A 47 3.68 7.46 -9.04
CA ALA A 47 4.24 6.24 -8.47
C ALA A 47 4.29 5.10 -9.51
N LEU A 48 3.18 4.87 -10.25
CA LEU A 48 3.11 3.82 -11.26
C LEU A 48 4.05 4.08 -12.43
N VAL A 49 4.09 5.30 -12.95
CA VAL A 49 4.98 5.70 -14.05
C VAL A 49 6.44 5.58 -13.63
N TYR A 50 6.78 6.07 -12.43
CA TYR A 50 8.14 5.97 -11.90
C TYR A 50 8.58 4.52 -11.74
N THR A 51 7.75 3.66 -11.13
CA THR A 51 8.06 2.23 -11.01
C THR A 51 8.20 1.58 -12.39
N ALA A 52 7.34 1.89 -13.35
CA ALA A 52 7.44 1.33 -14.71
C ALA A 52 8.77 1.72 -15.37
N LEU A 53 9.19 2.99 -15.26
CA LEU A 53 10.48 3.45 -15.77
C LEU A 53 11.66 2.77 -15.07
N ARG A 54 11.62 2.66 -13.73
CA ARG A 54 12.66 1.96 -12.96
C ARG A 54 12.79 0.50 -13.31
N VAL A 55 11.68 -0.21 -13.53
CA VAL A 55 11.69 -1.64 -13.83
C VAL A 55 12.08 -1.93 -15.28
N LEU A 56 11.70 -1.08 -16.24
CA LEU A 56 11.87 -1.33 -17.67
C LEU A 56 13.08 -0.66 -18.31
N VAL A 57 13.54 0.47 -17.76
CA VAL A 57 14.53 1.35 -18.41
C VAL A 57 15.73 1.63 -17.49
N TRP A 58 15.51 1.77 -16.19
CA TRP A 58 16.55 2.16 -15.23
C TRP A 58 16.77 1.07 -14.18
N ASP A 59 17.18 -0.09 -14.63
CA ASP A 59 17.48 -1.27 -13.81
C ASP A 59 18.95 -1.36 -13.37
N GLY A 60 19.69 -0.25 -13.47
CA GLY A 60 21.13 -0.16 -13.17
C GLY A 60 21.53 -1.00 -11.96
N GLY A 61 22.72 -1.62 -12.03
CA GLY A 61 23.17 -2.77 -11.23
C GLY A 61 23.15 -2.59 -9.70
N ILE A 62 21.96 -2.50 -9.12
CA ILE A 62 21.72 -2.42 -7.68
C ILE A 62 21.63 -3.85 -7.12
N HIS A 63 22.63 -4.67 -7.45
CA HIS A 63 22.78 -6.04 -6.96
C HIS A 63 23.55 -6.05 -5.64
N TYR A 64 23.30 -7.07 -4.81
CA TYR A 64 23.95 -7.24 -3.49
C TYR A 64 25.49 -7.26 -3.55
N ASP A 65 26.06 -7.62 -4.71
CA ASP A 65 27.49 -7.88 -4.84
C ASP A 65 28.36 -6.62 -4.84
N ASP A 66 27.82 -5.45 -5.21
CA ASP A 66 28.62 -4.23 -5.43
C ASP A 66 28.18 -3.03 -4.55
N HIS A 67 27.07 -3.17 -3.82
CA HIS A 67 26.50 -2.08 -3.03
C HIS A 67 25.99 -2.55 -1.66
N ARG A 68 26.39 -1.83 -0.60
CA ARG A 68 25.97 -2.10 0.78
C ARG A 68 24.47 -1.85 1.02
N VAL A 69 23.87 -0.95 0.26
CA VAL A 69 22.46 -0.56 0.41
C VAL A 69 21.67 -0.94 -0.84
N THR A 70 20.65 -1.77 -0.65
CA THR A 70 19.79 -2.24 -1.74
C THR A 70 18.57 -1.36 -1.92
N SER A 71 18.16 -1.09 -3.16
CA SER A 71 16.95 -0.32 -3.42
C SER A 71 15.73 -1.05 -2.86
N PRO A 72 14.76 -0.33 -2.26
CA PRO A 72 13.56 -0.96 -1.75
C PRO A 72 12.60 -1.50 -2.79
N ILE A 73 12.68 -1.03 -4.03
CA ILE A 73 11.88 -1.54 -5.15
C ILE A 73 12.39 -2.91 -5.63
N PHE A 74 13.69 -3.17 -5.46
CA PHE A 74 14.37 -4.36 -5.94
C PHE A 74 14.61 -5.42 -4.85
N SER A 75 14.30 -5.12 -3.59
CA SER A 75 14.44 -6.05 -2.46
C SER A 75 13.14 -6.84 -2.18
N PRO A 76 13.24 -8.16 -1.90
CA PRO A 76 14.44 -9.02 -1.93
C PRO A 76 14.93 -9.37 -3.33
N ASP A 77 16.25 -9.54 -3.49
CA ASP A 77 16.85 -10.03 -4.73
C ASP A 77 16.65 -11.55 -4.87
N VAL A 78 15.51 -11.91 -5.45
CA VAL A 78 15.10 -13.31 -5.62
C VAL A 78 16.02 -14.06 -6.59
N LEU A 79 16.57 -13.41 -7.60
CA LEU A 79 17.48 -14.04 -8.57
C LEU A 79 18.77 -14.52 -7.89
N HIS A 80 19.39 -13.64 -7.10
CA HIS A 80 20.58 -13.99 -6.33
C HIS A 80 20.26 -15.03 -5.24
N MET A 81 19.16 -14.85 -4.49
CA MET A 81 18.75 -15.77 -3.44
C MET A 81 18.46 -17.20 -3.94
N LEU A 82 17.89 -17.34 -5.15
CA LEU A 82 17.59 -18.63 -5.77
C LEU A 82 18.72 -19.17 -6.66
N HIS A 83 19.88 -18.50 -6.70
CA HIS A 83 21.04 -18.86 -7.53
C HIS A 83 20.68 -19.06 -9.03
N ILE A 84 19.76 -18.24 -9.54
CA ILE A 84 19.34 -18.30 -10.95
C ILE A 84 20.25 -17.38 -11.75
N THR A 85 21.34 -17.93 -12.30
CA THR A 85 22.34 -17.18 -13.06
C THR A 85 22.02 -17.06 -14.56
N ASN A 86 21.13 -17.92 -15.08
CA ASN A 86 20.73 -17.96 -16.49
C ASN A 86 19.30 -17.44 -16.67
N HIS A 87 19.11 -16.13 -16.51
CA HIS A 87 17.86 -15.45 -16.86
C HIS A 87 18.05 -14.55 -18.09
N PRO A 88 16.96 -14.23 -18.83
CA PRO A 88 17.01 -13.21 -19.86
C PRO A 88 17.42 -11.85 -19.27
N GLY A 89 18.19 -11.06 -20.00
CA GLY A 89 18.68 -9.75 -19.53
C GLY A 89 17.60 -8.69 -19.26
N TRP A 90 16.34 -8.95 -19.67
CA TRP A 90 15.19 -8.10 -19.33
C TRP A 90 14.49 -8.51 -18.03
N MET A 91 14.85 -9.67 -17.45
CA MET A 91 14.20 -10.21 -16.25
C MET A 91 14.92 -9.73 -14.99
N ASN A 92 14.30 -8.78 -14.29
CA ASN A 92 14.82 -8.20 -13.06
C ASN A 92 14.09 -8.74 -11.81
N SER A 93 14.77 -8.82 -10.66
CA SER A 93 14.18 -9.27 -9.39
C SER A 93 12.92 -8.48 -9.00
N ALA A 94 12.89 -7.18 -9.31
CA ALA A 94 11.73 -6.33 -9.13
C ALA A 94 10.49 -6.85 -9.89
N MET A 95 10.63 -7.37 -11.13
CA MET A 95 9.48 -7.89 -11.89
C MET A 95 8.85 -9.11 -11.21
N LEU A 96 9.67 -9.95 -10.57
CA LEU A 96 9.20 -11.17 -9.90
C LEU A 96 8.53 -10.90 -8.57
N ILE A 97 8.92 -9.82 -7.86
CA ILE A 97 8.45 -9.56 -6.50
C ILE A 97 7.41 -8.44 -6.42
N LEU A 98 7.48 -7.40 -7.25
CA LEU A 98 6.69 -6.17 -7.08
C LEU A 98 5.18 -6.40 -7.11
N TRP A 99 4.69 -7.40 -7.82
CA TRP A 99 3.26 -7.72 -7.83
C TRP A 99 2.73 -8.06 -6.42
N ILE A 100 3.56 -8.48 -5.47
CA ILE A 100 3.17 -8.76 -4.09
C ILE A 100 2.87 -7.45 -3.32
N PRO A 101 3.81 -6.51 -3.13
CA PRO A 101 3.51 -5.25 -2.45
C PRO A 101 2.49 -4.40 -3.22
N PHE A 102 2.53 -4.39 -4.56
CA PHE A 102 1.50 -3.71 -5.37
C PHE A 102 0.14 -4.39 -5.25
N GLY A 103 0.09 -5.72 -5.25
CA GLY A 103 -1.14 -6.48 -5.06
C GLY A 103 -1.72 -6.29 -3.67
N PHE A 104 -0.89 -6.34 -2.63
CA PHE A 104 -1.30 -6.08 -1.24
C PHE A 104 -1.87 -4.67 -1.08
N ARG A 105 -1.17 -3.65 -1.63
CA ARG A 105 -1.65 -2.26 -1.65
C ARG A 105 -2.92 -2.09 -2.49
N GLY A 106 -2.92 -2.62 -3.71
CA GLY A 106 -4.01 -2.51 -4.69
C GLY A 106 -5.33 -3.12 -4.21
N THR A 107 -5.24 -4.25 -3.51
CA THR A 107 -6.41 -5.01 -3.05
C THR A 107 -6.93 -4.56 -1.68
N CYS A 108 -6.21 -3.66 -0.98
CA CYS A 108 -6.62 -3.21 0.34
C CYS A 108 -7.91 -2.39 0.29
N TYR A 109 -8.69 -2.42 1.38
CA TYR A 109 -9.98 -1.71 1.46
C TYR A 109 -9.82 -0.20 1.26
N TYR A 110 -8.72 0.38 1.74
CA TYR A 110 -8.44 1.81 1.55
C TYR A 110 -8.18 2.14 0.08
N MET A 111 -7.29 1.40 -0.59
CA MET A 111 -6.98 1.60 -2.00
C MET A 111 -8.20 1.37 -2.90
N ARG A 112 -9.06 0.40 -2.54
CA ARG A 112 -10.38 0.23 -3.16
C ARG A 112 -11.21 1.51 -3.13
N ARG A 113 -11.31 2.15 -1.97
CA ARG A 113 -11.97 3.47 -1.86
C ARG A 113 -11.27 4.51 -2.74
N VAL A 114 -9.94 4.54 -2.78
CA VAL A 114 -9.19 5.52 -3.57
C VAL A 114 -9.48 5.35 -5.06
N TYR A 115 -9.20 4.19 -5.67
CA TYR A 115 -9.38 4.02 -7.12
C TYR A 115 -10.84 4.14 -7.58
N HIS A 116 -11.81 3.76 -6.73
CA HIS A 116 -13.23 3.96 -7.07
C HIS A 116 -13.62 5.43 -7.09
N ARG A 117 -13.00 6.27 -6.25
CA ARG A 117 -13.24 7.71 -6.20
C ARG A 117 -12.44 8.48 -7.23
N THR A 118 -11.19 8.10 -7.47
CA THR A 118 -10.29 8.86 -8.36
C THR A 118 -10.47 8.46 -9.83
N PHE A 119 -10.37 7.17 -10.14
CA PHE A 119 -10.35 6.69 -11.52
C PHE A 119 -11.75 6.29 -12.02
N PHE A 120 -12.52 5.57 -11.21
CA PHE A 120 -13.86 5.11 -11.62
C PHE A 120 -14.98 6.10 -11.33
N GLN A 121 -14.76 7.17 -10.57
CA GLN A 121 -15.76 8.21 -10.30
C GLN A 121 -17.12 7.64 -9.79
N ASN A 122 -17.09 6.67 -8.86
CA ASN A 122 -18.28 5.88 -8.49
C ASN A 122 -18.59 5.78 -6.98
N PRO A 123 -19.38 6.72 -6.42
CA PRO A 123 -19.23 8.16 -6.61
C PRO A 123 -17.98 8.66 -5.86
N THR A 124 -17.43 9.81 -6.26
CA THR A 124 -16.25 10.42 -5.61
C THR A 124 -16.50 10.84 -4.17
N GLY A 125 -17.74 11.20 -3.84
CA GLY A 125 -18.17 11.54 -2.49
C GLY A 125 -19.69 11.68 -2.40
N CYS A 126 -20.15 12.07 -1.21
CA CYS A 126 -21.56 12.38 -0.99
C CYS A 126 -21.97 13.58 -1.84
N MET A 127 -23.20 13.55 -2.39
CA MET A 127 -23.77 14.64 -3.19
C MET A 127 -23.01 15.00 -4.49
N ILE A 128 -22.16 14.09 -4.98
CA ILE A 128 -21.48 14.23 -6.28
C ILE A 128 -22.05 13.20 -7.24
N ALA A 129 -22.46 13.67 -8.43
CA ALA A 129 -23.05 12.85 -9.46
C ALA A 129 -22.02 11.88 -10.06
N LYS A 130 -22.47 10.69 -10.43
CA LYS A 130 -21.65 9.72 -11.17
C LYS A 130 -21.73 10.03 -12.67
N PRO A 131 -20.70 9.67 -13.46
CA PRO A 131 -20.81 9.61 -14.93
C PRO A 131 -21.99 8.73 -15.36
N GLU A 132 -22.64 9.07 -16.47
CA GLU A 132 -23.80 8.32 -16.99
C GLU A 132 -23.45 6.85 -17.28
N LEU A 133 -22.24 6.60 -17.77
CA LEU A 133 -21.70 5.26 -18.00
C LEU A 133 -21.76 4.37 -16.74
N ASN A 134 -21.48 4.92 -15.56
CA ASN A 134 -21.49 4.17 -14.31
C ASN A 134 -22.90 3.74 -13.89
N TYR A 135 -23.93 4.48 -14.28
CA TYR A 135 -25.32 4.07 -14.05
C TYR A 135 -25.72 2.91 -14.98
N SER A 136 -25.22 2.91 -16.22
CA SER A 136 -25.49 1.83 -17.19
C SER A 136 -24.73 0.55 -16.88
N VAL A 137 -23.44 0.65 -16.55
CA VAL A 137 -22.60 -0.52 -16.23
C VAL A 137 -22.99 -1.10 -14.87
N GLY A 138 -23.27 -0.24 -13.89
CA GLY A 138 -23.64 -0.63 -12.53
C GLY A 138 -22.49 -1.29 -11.76
N TYR A 139 -22.39 -0.99 -10.46
CA TYR A 139 -21.44 -1.70 -9.59
C TYR A 139 -22.11 -2.96 -9.04
N LYS A 140 -21.64 -4.13 -9.48
CA LYS A 140 -22.17 -5.45 -9.06
C LYS A 140 -21.48 -6.04 -7.83
N GLY A 141 -20.75 -5.22 -7.08
CA GLY A 141 -19.94 -5.68 -5.94
C GLY A 141 -18.64 -6.34 -6.38
N GLU A 142 -18.10 -7.21 -5.51
CA GLU A 142 -16.86 -7.99 -5.72
C GLU A 142 -17.05 -9.17 -6.70
N ARG A 143 -17.73 -8.94 -7.83
CA ARG A 143 -17.94 -9.94 -8.89
C ARG A 143 -17.10 -9.61 -10.12
N GLY A 144 -16.80 -10.62 -10.95
CA GLY A 144 -15.96 -10.46 -12.14
C GLY A 144 -14.52 -10.09 -11.77
N LEU A 145 -13.97 -9.03 -12.39
CA LEU A 145 -12.60 -8.56 -12.12
C LEU A 145 -12.38 -8.10 -10.66
N PHE A 146 -13.43 -7.63 -9.98
CA PHE A 146 -13.33 -7.17 -8.59
C PHE A 146 -13.21 -8.30 -7.55
N ILE A 147 -13.29 -9.57 -7.99
CA ILE A 147 -13.00 -10.74 -7.13
C ILE A 147 -11.53 -10.74 -6.68
N LEU A 148 -10.64 -10.15 -7.49
CA LEU A 148 -9.23 -9.99 -7.14
C LEU A 148 -9.04 -9.21 -5.84
N ASN A 149 -9.98 -8.34 -5.47
CA ASN A 149 -9.87 -7.63 -4.20
C ASN A 149 -10.00 -8.55 -2.97
N ASN A 150 -10.52 -9.76 -3.13
CA ASN A 150 -10.65 -10.74 -2.04
C ASN A 150 -9.34 -11.46 -1.76
N ILE A 151 -8.38 -11.40 -2.69
CA ILE A 151 -7.07 -11.99 -2.50
C ILE A 151 -6.23 -11.23 -1.47
N HIS A 152 -6.64 -10.03 -1.03
CA HIS A 152 -5.94 -9.21 -0.04
C HIS A 152 -5.57 -10.01 1.22
N ARG A 153 -6.47 -10.91 1.66
CA ARG A 153 -6.22 -11.79 2.82
C ARG A 153 -5.03 -12.72 2.59
N TYR A 154 -4.86 -13.24 1.38
CA TYR A 154 -3.73 -14.10 1.02
C TYR A 154 -2.45 -13.28 0.80
N MET A 155 -2.58 -12.12 0.16
CA MET A 155 -1.45 -11.20 -0.06
C MET A 155 -0.86 -10.68 1.24
N LEU A 156 -1.62 -10.62 2.33
CA LEU A 156 -1.09 -10.30 3.65
C LEU A 156 0.02 -11.26 4.09
N TYR A 157 -0.14 -12.57 3.88
CA TYR A 157 0.88 -13.54 4.27
C TYR A 157 2.17 -13.36 3.47
N LEU A 158 2.05 -13.13 2.16
CA LEU A 158 3.19 -12.83 1.30
C LEU A 158 3.87 -11.50 1.70
N ALA A 159 3.08 -10.47 2.03
CA ALA A 159 3.60 -9.19 2.49
C ALA A 159 4.36 -9.31 3.81
N ILE A 160 3.90 -10.15 4.75
CA ILE A 160 4.62 -10.42 6.00
C ILE A 160 5.97 -11.08 5.71
N ILE A 161 6.04 -12.04 4.79
CA ILE A 161 7.30 -12.72 4.41
C ILE A 161 8.30 -11.70 3.84
N ILE A 162 7.88 -10.90 2.86
CA ILE A 162 8.75 -9.87 2.26
C ILE A 162 9.19 -8.85 3.31
N LEU A 163 8.28 -8.42 4.18
CA LEU A 163 8.60 -7.47 5.24
C LEU A 163 9.64 -8.05 6.23
N SER A 164 9.54 -9.34 6.56
CA SER A 164 10.54 -10.01 7.39
C SER A 164 11.92 -10.03 6.73
N ILE A 165 11.98 -10.30 5.42
CA ILE A 165 13.25 -10.22 4.67
C ILE A 165 13.75 -8.77 4.64
N LYS A 166 12.85 -7.80 4.50
CA LYS A 166 13.23 -6.38 4.49
C LYS A 166 13.89 -5.95 5.81
N PHE A 167 13.38 -6.41 6.95
CA PHE A 167 14.05 -6.18 8.25
C PHE A 167 15.41 -6.88 8.34
N TYR A 168 15.54 -8.07 7.75
CA TYR A 168 16.82 -8.77 7.67
C TYR A 168 17.84 -7.99 6.82
N ASP A 169 17.41 -7.41 5.69
CA ASP A 169 18.27 -6.56 4.86
C ASP A 169 18.80 -5.35 5.63
N VAL A 170 17.96 -4.71 6.46
CA VAL A 170 18.41 -3.60 7.34
C VAL A 170 19.52 -4.07 8.27
N VAL A 171 19.39 -5.24 8.89
CA VAL A 171 20.43 -5.80 9.76
C VAL A 171 21.70 -6.08 8.96
N LEU A 172 21.59 -6.61 7.74
CA LEU A 172 22.75 -6.89 6.89
C LEU A 172 23.52 -5.61 6.53
N THR A 173 22.82 -4.49 6.30
CA THR A 173 23.50 -3.21 6.01
C THR A 173 24.36 -2.66 7.15
N THR A 174 24.20 -3.20 8.37
CA THR A 174 25.01 -2.81 9.53
C THR A 174 26.39 -3.45 9.55
N ASP A 175 26.64 -4.48 8.72
CA ASP A 175 27.96 -5.07 8.56
C ASP A 175 28.78 -4.22 7.56
N LEU A 176 29.89 -3.63 8.02
CA LEU A 176 30.77 -2.80 7.19
C LEU A 176 31.86 -3.63 6.51
N GLY A 177 31.92 -4.94 6.80
CA GLY A 177 33.02 -5.80 6.38
C GLY A 177 34.24 -5.66 7.29
N GLY A 178 35.13 -6.67 7.27
CA GLY A 178 36.34 -6.65 8.09
C GLY A 178 36.11 -6.81 9.60
N GLY A 179 34.87 -7.08 10.03
CA GLY A 179 34.49 -7.31 11.43
C GLY A 179 33.99 -6.08 12.18
N SER A 180 33.94 -4.90 11.55
CA SER A 180 33.31 -3.70 12.14
C SER A 180 31.83 -3.60 11.78
N ARG A 181 31.03 -3.10 12.72
CA ARG A 181 29.61 -2.83 12.51
C ARG A 181 29.36 -1.34 12.56
N GLY A 182 28.38 -0.87 11.81
CA GLY A 182 28.04 0.53 11.83
C GLY A 182 26.64 0.82 11.34
N VAL A 183 26.25 2.08 11.47
CA VAL A 183 24.99 2.62 10.96
C VAL A 183 25.32 3.73 9.99
N SER A 184 24.87 3.58 8.74
CA SER A 184 24.94 4.65 7.74
C SER A 184 23.63 5.39 7.59
N ILE A 185 23.67 6.49 6.83
CA ILE A 185 22.47 7.19 6.38
C ILE A 185 21.56 6.22 5.61
N GLY A 186 22.12 5.38 4.73
CA GLY A 186 21.37 4.37 4.02
C GLY A 186 20.69 3.34 4.94
N THR A 187 21.39 2.86 5.98
CA THR A 187 20.78 1.96 6.99
C THR A 187 19.60 2.64 7.71
N LEU A 188 19.71 3.92 8.07
CA LEU A 188 18.61 4.65 8.70
C LEU A 188 17.41 4.82 7.76
N ILE A 189 17.65 5.15 6.50
CA ILE A 189 16.61 5.29 5.48
C ILE A 189 15.86 3.96 5.32
N LEU A 190 16.59 2.85 5.14
CA LEU A 190 16.01 1.50 5.03
C LEU A 190 15.28 1.07 6.32
N GLY A 191 15.80 1.44 7.49
CA GLY A 191 15.17 1.17 8.79
C GLY A 191 13.85 1.93 8.97
N ILE A 192 13.82 3.23 8.67
CA ILE A 192 12.61 4.06 8.73
C ILE A 192 11.57 3.54 7.74
N GLU A 193 11.99 3.20 6.53
CA GLU A 193 11.12 2.63 5.52
C GLU A 193 10.51 1.29 5.98
N SER A 194 11.33 0.37 6.50
CA SER A 194 10.89 -0.92 7.03
C SER A 194 9.90 -0.75 8.18
N PHE A 195 10.13 0.23 9.06
CA PHE A 195 9.20 0.59 10.13
C PHE A 195 7.86 1.12 9.58
N LEU A 196 7.87 2.01 8.59
CA LEU A 196 6.65 2.54 7.98
C LEU A 196 5.85 1.44 7.25
N LEU A 197 6.54 0.52 6.56
CA LEU A 197 5.92 -0.65 5.95
C LEU A 197 5.33 -1.59 7.00
N PHE A 198 6.01 -1.80 8.13
CA PHE A 198 5.48 -2.56 9.25
C PHE A 198 4.21 -1.94 9.83
N MET A 199 4.20 -0.62 10.03
CA MET A 199 3.01 0.09 10.49
C MET A 199 1.88 0.02 9.46
N TYR A 200 2.18 0.03 8.17
CA TYR A 200 1.19 -0.17 7.11
C TYR A 200 0.57 -1.59 7.14
N VAL A 201 1.38 -2.64 7.22
CA VAL A 201 0.92 -4.03 7.27
C VAL A 201 0.14 -4.30 8.57
N SER A 202 0.69 -3.89 9.72
CA SER A 202 0.07 -4.15 11.03
C SER A 202 -1.21 -3.34 11.25
N SER A 203 -1.41 -2.21 10.57
CA SER A 203 -2.63 -1.41 10.66
C SER A 203 -3.78 -1.91 9.78
N CYS A 204 -3.59 -2.94 8.95
CA CYS A 204 -4.62 -3.36 8.01
C CYS A 204 -5.76 -4.17 8.68
N HIS A 205 -6.96 -4.14 8.07
CA HIS A 205 -8.10 -4.92 8.56
C HIS A 205 -7.85 -6.43 8.52
N ALA A 206 -7.14 -6.92 7.52
CA ALA A 206 -6.80 -8.34 7.39
C ALA A 206 -5.87 -8.80 8.51
N PHE A 207 -4.89 -7.98 8.91
CA PHE A 207 -3.99 -8.27 10.03
C PHE A 207 -4.76 -8.29 11.35
N ARG A 208 -5.65 -7.32 11.57
CA ARG A 208 -6.57 -7.34 12.72
C ARG A 208 -7.39 -8.63 12.79
N HIS A 209 -7.86 -9.13 11.65
CA HIS A 209 -8.64 -10.36 11.58
C HIS A 209 -7.82 -11.59 12.01
N ILE A 210 -6.50 -11.62 11.81
CA ILE A 210 -5.64 -12.73 12.29
C ILE A 210 -5.71 -12.86 13.81
N PHE A 211 -5.69 -11.75 14.55
CA PHE A 211 -5.62 -11.74 16.01
C PHE A 211 -6.97 -11.76 16.73
N GLY A 212 -8.11 -11.80 16.01
CA GLY A 212 -9.42 -11.81 16.68
C GLY A 212 -10.64 -12.01 15.81
N GLY A 213 -10.48 -12.26 14.50
CA GLY A 213 -11.60 -12.43 13.58
C GLY A 213 -12.38 -13.74 13.72
N GLY A 214 -11.79 -14.76 14.36
CA GLY A 214 -12.40 -16.08 14.54
C GLY A 214 -12.70 -16.45 15.99
N MET A 215 -12.73 -15.48 16.90
CA MET A 215 -12.87 -15.73 18.34
C MET A 215 -14.13 -15.09 18.92
N ASP A 216 -14.94 -15.89 19.60
CA ASP A 216 -16.20 -15.41 20.20
C ASP A 216 -16.03 -14.83 21.61
N ARG A 217 -14.94 -15.18 22.32
CA ARG A 217 -14.67 -14.73 23.69
C ARG A 217 -13.19 -14.44 23.90
N TRP A 218 -12.90 -13.30 24.55
CA TRP A 218 -11.53 -12.87 24.94
C TRP A 218 -11.36 -12.86 26.46
N ARG A 219 -11.63 -14.00 27.12
CA ARG A 219 -11.56 -14.12 28.59
C ARG A 219 -10.50 -15.17 28.96
N GLY A 220 -9.33 -14.69 29.41
CA GLY A 220 -8.26 -15.51 29.99
C GLY A 220 -7.22 -16.06 29.01
N GLY A 221 -6.02 -16.33 29.54
CA GLY A 221 -4.90 -16.96 28.82
C GLY A 221 -4.53 -16.30 27.49
N VAL A 222 -4.21 -17.13 26.51
CA VAL A 222 -3.84 -16.73 25.13
C VAL A 222 -4.95 -15.93 24.45
N SER A 223 -6.23 -16.27 24.71
CA SER A 223 -7.37 -15.54 24.13
C SER A 223 -7.47 -14.08 24.60
N GLY A 224 -7.02 -13.79 25.83
CA GLY A 224 -6.93 -12.44 26.37
C GLY A 224 -5.84 -11.61 25.70
N VAL A 225 -4.69 -12.23 25.40
CA VAL A 225 -3.57 -11.60 24.68
C VAL A 225 -4.00 -11.24 23.26
N PHE A 226 -4.62 -12.18 22.54
CA PHE A 226 -5.19 -11.93 21.21
C PHE A 226 -6.23 -10.80 21.22
N GLY A 227 -7.13 -10.77 22.21
CA GLY A 227 -8.07 -9.66 22.39
C GLY A 227 -7.38 -8.32 22.66
N SER A 228 -6.26 -8.30 23.39
CA SER A 228 -5.46 -7.09 23.62
C SER A 228 -4.80 -6.59 22.32
N LEU A 229 -4.19 -7.51 21.56
CA LEU A 229 -3.61 -7.20 20.25
C LEU A 229 -4.67 -6.69 19.27
N TYR A 230 -5.83 -7.34 19.20
CA TYR A 230 -6.96 -6.89 18.38
C TYR A 230 -7.37 -5.45 18.71
N ARG A 231 -7.49 -5.11 20.00
CA ARG A 231 -7.79 -3.73 20.44
C ARG A 231 -6.68 -2.76 20.07
N SER A 232 -5.41 -3.15 20.24
CA SER A 232 -4.28 -2.30 19.87
C SER A 232 -4.24 -2.04 18.38
N ILE A 233 -4.34 -3.08 17.56
CA ILE A 233 -4.39 -3.00 16.10
C ILE A 233 -5.60 -2.17 15.64
N SER A 234 -6.76 -2.31 16.29
CA SER A 234 -7.94 -1.50 15.97
C SER A 234 -7.69 0.00 16.15
N ARG A 235 -6.89 0.41 17.14
CA ARG A 235 -6.51 1.83 17.31
C ARG A 235 -5.60 2.30 16.17
N VAL A 236 -4.60 1.50 15.80
CA VAL A 236 -3.68 1.85 14.70
C VAL A 236 -4.39 1.83 13.34
N ASN A 237 -5.38 0.95 13.15
CA ASN A 237 -6.15 0.82 11.91
C ASN A 237 -6.90 2.09 11.51
N VAL A 238 -7.32 2.93 12.46
CA VAL A 238 -7.94 4.24 12.16
C VAL A 238 -7.02 5.11 11.30
N HIS A 239 -5.70 4.97 11.49
CA HIS A 239 -4.67 5.69 10.76
C HIS A 239 -4.08 4.90 9.58
N HIS A 240 -4.74 3.84 9.11
CA HIS A 240 -4.23 3.01 8.00
C HIS A 240 -3.96 3.82 6.72
N SER A 241 -4.78 4.85 6.44
CA SER A 241 -4.55 5.77 5.32
C SER A 241 -3.26 6.57 5.46
N PHE A 242 -2.92 7.02 6.66
CA PHE A 242 -1.67 7.73 6.94
C PHE A 242 -0.47 6.81 6.67
N TRP A 243 -0.47 5.60 7.22
CA TRP A 243 0.61 4.62 7.01
C TRP A 243 0.74 4.19 5.54
N PHE A 244 -0.37 4.14 4.80
CA PHE A 244 -0.35 3.88 3.36
C PHE A 244 0.47 4.93 2.60
N TRP A 245 0.19 6.23 2.82
CA TRP A 245 0.86 7.30 2.09
C TRP A 245 2.30 7.52 2.54
N THR A 246 2.57 7.48 3.85
CA THR A 246 3.94 7.68 4.35
C THR A 246 4.86 6.54 3.96
N SER A 247 4.39 5.28 4.03
CA SER A 247 5.19 4.14 3.54
C SER A 247 5.38 4.17 2.02
N LEU A 248 4.38 4.63 1.24
CA LEU A 248 4.53 4.77 -0.20
C LEU A 248 5.57 5.83 -0.55
N ALA A 249 5.51 7.00 0.09
CA ALA A 249 6.47 8.07 -0.11
C ALA A 249 7.89 7.62 0.28
N MET A 250 8.05 6.97 1.44
CA MET A 250 9.37 6.55 1.91
C MET A 250 10.02 5.48 1.01
N VAL A 251 9.24 4.56 0.43
CA VAL A 251 9.76 3.58 -0.54
C VAL A 251 10.40 4.28 -1.74
N PHE A 252 9.75 5.30 -2.29
CA PHE A 252 10.30 6.04 -3.43
C PHE A 252 11.47 6.93 -3.04
N LEU A 253 11.44 7.55 -1.86
CA LEU A 253 12.58 8.33 -1.36
C LEU A 253 13.80 7.44 -1.09
N GLY A 254 13.60 6.26 -0.51
CA GLY A 254 14.66 5.28 -0.31
C GLY A 254 15.24 4.77 -1.62
N ASP A 255 14.39 4.51 -2.62
CA ASP A 255 14.83 4.13 -3.96
C ASP A 255 15.67 5.23 -4.64
N LEU A 256 15.20 6.47 -4.61
CA LEU A 256 15.94 7.62 -5.15
C LEU A 256 17.28 7.82 -4.43
N PHE A 257 17.32 7.64 -3.11
CA PHE A 257 18.55 7.72 -2.35
C PHE A 257 19.55 6.66 -2.79
N VAL A 258 19.13 5.39 -2.83
CA VAL A 258 20.02 4.29 -3.24
C VAL A 258 20.48 4.46 -4.69
N TRP A 259 19.59 4.92 -5.56
CA TRP A 259 19.97 5.21 -6.94
C TRP A 259 21.02 6.33 -7.03
N ALA A 260 20.83 7.43 -6.30
CA ALA A 260 21.81 8.52 -6.25
C ALA A 260 23.17 8.09 -5.68
N VAL A 261 23.16 7.14 -4.73
CA VAL A 261 24.39 6.54 -4.18
C VAL A 261 25.07 5.64 -5.21
N SER A 262 24.32 4.81 -5.94
CA SER A 262 24.85 3.93 -6.98
C SER A 262 25.45 4.72 -8.16
N GLU A 263 24.82 5.84 -8.55
CA GLU A 263 25.34 6.75 -9.58
C GLU A 263 26.50 7.64 -9.08
N ASN A 264 26.98 7.43 -7.85
CA ASN A 264 28.03 8.23 -7.20
C ASN A 264 27.73 9.74 -7.14
N ILE A 265 26.45 10.14 -7.19
CA ILE A 265 26.01 11.53 -7.03
C ILE A 265 26.12 11.94 -5.55
N ILE A 266 25.82 11.00 -4.64
CA ILE A 266 25.86 11.19 -3.18
C ILE A 266 26.63 10.02 -2.56
N GLY A 267 27.50 10.29 -1.58
CA GLY A 267 28.17 9.22 -0.82
C GLY A 267 27.32 8.75 0.37
N ASP A 268 27.29 7.44 0.62
CA ASP A 268 26.66 6.88 1.82
C ASP A 268 27.57 7.07 3.05
N GLN A 269 27.25 8.07 3.88
CA GLN A 269 28.05 8.41 5.04
C GLN A 269 27.80 7.46 6.21
N ILE A 270 28.87 6.99 6.83
CA ILE A 270 28.83 6.21 8.08
C ILE A 270 28.67 7.20 9.23
N LEU A 271 27.65 7.00 10.07
CA LEU A 271 27.33 7.87 11.20
C LEU A 271 27.90 7.34 12.51
N LEU A 272 27.85 6.02 12.68
CA LEU A 272 28.34 5.31 13.86
C LEU A 272 29.05 4.04 13.41
N GLU A 273 30.18 3.72 14.04
CA GLU A 273 30.96 2.50 13.82
C GLU A 273 31.43 1.96 15.18
N TRP A 274 31.41 0.64 15.36
CA TRP A 274 31.85 -0.06 16.56
C TRP A 274 32.33 -1.49 16.27
#